data_AF-A0A3C0TA54-F1
#
_entry.id   AF-A0A3C0TA54-F1
#
_cell.length_a   1.000
_cell.length_b   1.000
_cell.length_c   1.000
_cell.angle_alpha   90.00
_cell.angle_beta   90.00
_cell.angle_gamma   90.00
#
_symmetry.space_group_name_H-M   'P 1'
#
loop_
_entity.id
_entity.type
_entity.pdbx_description
1 polymer ?
#
loop_
_entity_poly.entity_id
_entity_poly.type
_entity_poly.pdbx_seq_one_letter_code
_entity_poly.pdbx_strand_id
1 'polypeptide(L)'
;TFFYGVVLCVGGLGFIGYLGMVSEIMYGDWGATRANIAVGVISALIDNIPLMFAVLSMEPEMSQGQWLLVTLTAGVGGSLLSIGSAAGVALMGQARGHYTFIGHLKWTPAIGLGYAASIATHMWINAGQF
;
A
#
# COMPACT_ATOMS: atom_id res chain seq x y z
N THR A 1 -20.64 -8.76 -2.66
CA THR A 1 -20.37 -9.78 -1.61
C THR A 1 -18.93 -9.73 -1.10
N PHE A 2 -17.92 -9.76 -1.97
CA PHE A 2 -16.50 -9.71 -1.54
C PHE A 2 -16.14 -8.45 -0.73
N PHE A 3 -16.41 -7.24 -1.26
CA PHE A 3 -16.08 -5.98 -0.58
C PHE A 3 -16.75 -5.82 0.78
N TYR A 4 -18.04 -6.15 0.86
CA TYR A 4 -18.81 -6.13 2.10
C TYR A 4 -18.22 -7.07 3.17
N GLY A 5 -17.77 -8.26 2.76
CA GLY A 5 -17.09 -9.20 3.67
C GLY A 5 -15.79 -8.64 4.21
N VAL A 6 -14.96 -8.02 3.37
CA VAL A 6 -13.70 -7.41 3.82
C VAL A 6 -13.96 -6.25 4.79
N VAL A 7 -14.91 -5.37 4.49
CA VAL A 7 -15.30 -4.26 5.38
C VAL A 7 -15.79 -4.79 6.73
N LEU A 8 -16.59 -5.87 6.76
CA LEU A 8 -17.02 -6.51 8.00
C LEU A 8 -15.84 -7.08 8.81
N CYS A 9 -14.88 -7.74 8.14
CA CYS A 9 -13.69 -8.26 8.82
C CYS A 9 -12.84 -7.14 9.42
N VAL A 10 -12.61 -6.04 8.68
CA VAL A 10 -11.88 -4.87 9.18
C VAL A 10 -12.64 -4.22 10.35
N GLY A 11 -13.95 -4.03 10.22
CA GLY A 11 -14.79 -3.52 11.31
C GLY A 11 -14.76 -4.40 12.55
N GLY A 12 -14.75 -5.73 12.38
CA GLY A 12 -14.61 -6.69 13.48
C GLY A 12 -13.24 -6.60 14.17
N LEU A 13 -12.15 -6.46 13.40
CA LEU A 13 -10.81 -6.24 13.96
C LEU A 13 -10.72 -4.92 14.71
N GLY A 14 -11.42 -3.87 14.25
CA GLY A 14 -11.57 -2.60 14.96
C GLY A 14 -12.32 -2.77 16.28
N PHE A 15 -13.46 -3.46 16.27
CA PHE A 15 -14.28 -3.71 17.46
C PHE A 15 -13.55 -4.49 18.55
N ILE A 16 -12.71 -5.45 18.18
CA ILE A 16 -11.92 -6.26 19.13
C ILE A 16 -10.63 -5.52 19.58
N GLY A 17 -10.34 -4.34 19.01
CA GLY A 17 -9.21 -3.48 19.40
C GLY A 17 -7.89 -3.77 18.68
N TYR A 18 -7.86 -4.75 17.76
CA TYR A 18 -6.64 -5.09 17.02
C TYR A 18 -6.16 -3.96 16.10
N LEU A 19 -7.08 -3.21 15.47
CA LEU A 19 -6.70 -2.05 14.66
C LEU A 19 -6.02 -0.98 15.52
N GLY A 20 -6.47 -0.77 16.76
CA GLY A 20 -5.84 0.17 17.69
C GLY A 20 -4.40 -0.24 18.03
N MET A 21 -4.18 -1.52 18.33
CA MET A 21 -2.82 -2.05 18.59
C MET A 21 -1.91 -1.91 17.37
N VAL A 22 -2.41 -2.23 16.17
CA VAL A 22 -1.65 -2.06 14.93
C VAL A 22 -1.35 -0.57 14.68
N SER A 23 -2.31 0.32 14.97
CA SER A 23 -2.12 1.77 14.86
C SER A 23 -1.00 2.27 15.77
N GLU A 24 -0.99 1.85 17.04
CA GLU A 24 0.03 2.23 18.01
C GLU A 24 1.44 1.74 17.59
N ILE A 25 1.56 0.48 17.17
CA ILE A 25 2.83 -0.07 16.70
C ILE A 25 3.31 0.62 15.43
N MET A 26 2.43 0.80 14.44
CA MET A 26 2.84 1.35 13.14
C MET A 26 3.04 2.85 13.19
N TYR A 27 2.06 3.61 13.68
CA TYR A 27 2.08 5.06 13.62
C TYR A 27 2.68 5.70 14.88
N GLY A 28 2.63 5.02 16.04
CA GLY A 28 3.32 5.43 17.27
C GLY A 28 4.80 5.05 17.27
N ASP A 29 5.12 3.75 17.29
CA ASP A 29 6.50 3.29 17.46
C ASP A 29 7.36 3.46 16.21
N TRP A 30 6.84 3.10 15.02
CA TRP A 30 7.63 3.18 13.78
C TRP A 30 7.60 4.58 13.17
N GLY A 31 6.59 5.38 13.51
CA GLY A 31 6.33 6.69 12.95
C GLY A 31 5.68 6.64 11.56
N ALA A 32 4.88 7.67 11.26
CA ALA A 32 4.03 7.74 10.07
C ALA A 32 4.78 7.48 8.75
N THR A 33 5.98 8.02 8.55
CA THR A 33 6.75 7.81 7.31
C THR A 33 7.05 6.33 7.07
N ARG A 34 7.53 5.60 8.08
CA ARG A 34 7.90 4.19 7.94
C ARG A 34 6.67 3.30 7.82
N ALA A 35 5.61 3.62 8.56
CA ALA A 35 4.31 2.98 8.43
C ALA A 35 3.77 3.11 7.00
N ASN A 36 3.73 4.33 6.45
CA ASN A 36 3.16 4.61 5.13
C ASN A 36 3.95 3.93 4.00
N ILE A 37 5.28 3.84 4.12
CA ILE A 37 6.12 3.10 3.18
C ILE A 37 5.85 1.59 3.28
N ALA A 38 5.68 1.05 4.49
CA ALA A 38 5.36 -0.36 4.69
C ALA A 38 3.97 -0.70 4.16
N VAL A 39 2.97 0.15 4.39
CA VAL A 39 1.61 0.03 3.83
C VAL A 39 1.67 -0.07 2.31
N GLY A 40 2.44 0.80 1.64
CA GLY A 40 2.59 0.73 0.19
C GLY A 40 3.22 -0.57 -0.30
N VAL A 41 4.21 -1.11 0.41
CA VAL A 41 4.77 -2.42 0.06
C VAL A 41 3.75 -3.54 0.25
N ILE A 42 2.94 -3.49 1.31
CA ILE A 42 1.85 -4.45 1.57
C ILE A 42 0.77 -4.37 0.48
N SER A 43 0.55 -3.17 -0.10
CA SER A 43 -0.40 -2.97 -1.20
C SER A 43 -0.02 -3.71 -2.49
N ALA A 44 1.23 -4.16 -2.63
CA ALA A 44 1.66 -5.06 -3.68
C ALA A 44 1.00 -6.46 -3.59
N LEU A 45 0.53 -6.84 -2.40
CA LEU A 45 -0.11 -8.12 -2.08
C LEU A 45 -1.61 -7.99 -1.83
N ILE A 46 -2.05 -6.87 -1.24
CA ILE A 46 -3.44 -6.60 -0.85
C ILE A 46 -3.95 -5.41 -1.67
N ASP A 47 -5.18 -5.48 -2.18
CA ASP A 47 -5.77 -4.38 -2.91
C ASP A 47 -5.81 -3.07 -2.09
N ASN A 48 -5.70 -1.93 -2.79
CA ASN A 48 -5.56 -0.62 -2.16
C ASN A 48 -6.82 -0.21 -1.40
N ILE A 49 -8.01 -0.62 -1.85
CA ILE A 49 -9.28 -0.20 -1.26
C ILE A 49 -9.45 -0.75 0.17
N PRO A 50 -9.35 -2.07 0.43
CA PRO A 50 -9.47 -2.59 1.79
C PRO A 50 -8.30 -2.18 2.69
N LEU A 51 -7.10 -2.01 2.13
CA LEU A 51 -5.93 -1.56 2.88
C LEU A 51 -6.13 -0.13 3.39
N MET A 52 -6.55 0.80 2.54
CA MET A 52 -6.84 2.18 2.93
C MET A 52 -8.03 2.26 3.88
N PHE A 53 -9.03 1.41 3.73
CA PHE A 53 -10.13 1.33 4.69
C PHE A 53 -9.64 0.96 6.09
N ALA A 54 -8.69 0.02 6.21
CA ALA A 54 -8.09 -0.32 7.49
C ALA A 54 -7.30 0.85 8.09
N VAL A 55 -6.49 1.55 7.29
CA VAL A 55 -5.73 2.73 7.75
C VAL A 55 -6.66 3.85 8.22
N LEU A 56 -7.75 4.13 7.48
CA LEU A 56 -8.75 5.11 7.89
C LEU A 56 -9.46 4.69 9.18
N SER A 57 -9.76 3.40 9.33
CA SER A 57 -10.41 2.86 10.54
C SER A 57 -9.50 2.88 11.78
N MET A 58 -8.18 2.93 11.59
CA MET A 58 -7.20 3.11 12.67
C MET A 58 -7.12 4.55 13.15
N GLU A 59 -7.64 5.50 12.36
CA GLU A 59 -7.63 6.96 12.60
C GLU A 59 -6.31 7.51 13.20
N PRO A 60 -5.14 7.19 12.59
CA PRO A 60 -3.85 7.63 13.13
C PRO A 60 -3.67 9.15 13.00
N GLU A 61 -3.10 9.76 14.04
CA GLU A 61 -2.69 11.17 13.99
C GLU A 61 -1.44 11.34 13.12
N MET A 62 -1.60 11.91 11.92
CA MET A 62 -0.48 12.21 11.03
C MET A 62 -0.74 13.49 10.22
N SER A 63 0.34 14.17 9.81
CA SER A 63 0.26 15.41 9.02
C SER A 63 -0.29 15.17 7.61
N GLN A 64 -0.75 16.24 6.96
CA GLN A 64 -1.31 16.16 5.60
C GLN A 64 -0.30 15.54 4.61
N GLY A 65 1.00 15.84 4.75
CA GLY A 65 2.06 15.25 3.94
C GLY A 65 2.13 13.72 4.07
N GLN A 66 1.81 13.18 5.25
CA GLN A 66 1.77 11.74 5.51
C GLN A 66 0.52 11.08 4.93
N TRP A 67 -0.64 11.75 5.00
CA TRP A 67 -1.86 11.28 4.34
C TRP A 67 -1.72 11.21 2.81
N LEU A 68 -1.02 12.18 2.22
CA LEU A 68 -0.67 12.13 0.81
C LEU A 68 0.37 11.04 0.52
N LEU A 69 1.33 10.83 1.43
CA LEU A 69 2.34 9.79 1.29
C LEU A 69 1.69 8.40 1.26
N VAL A 70 0.81 8.07 2.21
CA VAL A 70 0.15 6.75 2.24
C VAL A 70 -0.71 6.50 1.00
N THR A 71 -1.36 7.54 0.50
CA THR A 71 -2.17 7.46 -0.72
C THR A 71 -1.28 7.19 -1.94
N LEU A 72 -0.14 7.90 -2.04
CA LEU A 72 0.84 7.68 -3.08
C LEU A 72 1.46 6.29 -2.99
N THR A 73 1.91 5.87 -1.81
CA THR A 73 2.59 4.60 -1.62
C THR A 73 1.65 3.42 -1.81
N ALA A 74 0.39 3.51 -1.39
CA ALA A 74 -0.62 2.49 -1.72
C ALA A 74 -0.87 2.45 -3.24
N GLY A 75 -0.99 3.61 -3.89
CA GLY A 75 -1.20 3.70 -5.34
C GLY A 75 -0.07 3.10 -6.17
N VAL A 76 1.18 3.46 -5.85
CA VAL A 76 2.37 2.99 -6.58
C VAL A 76 2.80 1.59 -6.13
N GLY A 77 2.60 1.26 -4.86
CA GLY A 77 3.02 0.01 -4.24
C GLY A 77 2.43 -1.25 -4.90
N GLY A 78 1.18 -1.17 -5.36
CA GLY A 78 0.51 -2.24 -6.11
C GLY A 78 1.26 -2.69 -7.37
N SER A 79 2.12 -1.84 -7.93
CA SER A 79 2.94 -2.15 -9.11
C SER A 79 4.20 -2.97 -8.81
N LEU A 80 4.65 -3.06 -7.55
CA LEU A 80 5.93 -3.68 -7.18
C LEU A 80 6.02 -5.19 -7.45
N LEU A 81 4.91 -5.92 -7.35
CA LEU A 81 4.92 -7.39 -7.50
C LEU A 81 4.05 -7.92 -8.65
N SER A 82 3.26 -7.10 -9.36
CA SER A 82 2.26 -7.52 -10.38
C SER A 82 1.23 -8.57 -9.97
N ILE A 83 1.38 -9.26 -8.83
CA ILE A 83 0.44 -10.27 -8.33
C ILE A 83 -0.85 -9.61 -7.83
N GLY A 84 -0.76 -8.43 -7.23
CA GLY A 84 -1.90 -7.72 -6.65
C GLY A 84 -2.72 -6.86 -7.60
N SER A 85 -2.25 -6.59 -8.83
CA SER A 85 -3.00 -5.78 -9.79
C SER A 85 -3.74 -6.67 -10.77
N ALA A 86 -5.07 -6.55 -10.80
CA ALA A 86 -5.93 -7.24 -11.78
C ALA A 86 -5.44 -7.06 -13.24
N ALA A 87 -4.78 -5.93 -13.53
CA ALA A 87 -4.15 -5.66 -14.82
C ALA A 87 -2.92 -6.56 -15.09
N GLY A 88 -2.09 -6.83 -14.08
CA GLY A 88 -0.92 -7.71 -14.19
C GLY A 88 -1.31 -9.16 -14.43
N VAL A 89 -2.29 -9.66 -13.67
CA VAL A 89 -2.84 -11.02 -13.86
C VAL A 89 -3.58 -11.14 -15.21
N ALA A 90 -4.34 -10.13 -15.62
CA ALA A 90 -5.01 -10.12 -16.92
C ALA A 90 -4.01 -10.10 -18.09
N LEU A 91 -2.95 -9.29 -18.00
CA LEU A 91 -1.89 -9.23 -19.02
C LEU A 91 -1.14 -10.57 -19.12
N MET A 92 -0.80 -11.19 -17.99
CA MET A 92 -0.16 -12.52 -17.96
C MET A 92 -1.08 -13.63 -18.49
N GLY A 93 -2.40 -13.50 -18.31
CA GLY A 93 -3.39 -14.42 -18.86
C GLY A 93 -3.58 -14.30 -20.38
N GLN A 94 -3.46 -13.08 -20.93
CA GLN A 94 -3.58 -12.81 -22.37
C GLN A 94 -2.26 -13.05 -23.12
N ALA A 95 -1.11 -12.77 -22.50
CA ALA A 95 0.21 -12.95 -23.08
C ALA A 95 0.73 -14.38 -22.87
N ARG A 96 0.05 -15.38 -23.48
CA ARG A 96 0.51 -16.78 -23.45
C ARG A 96 1.89 -16.91 -24.09
N GLY A 97 2.94 -17.00 -23.26
CA GLY A 97 4.30 -17.41 -23.65
C GLY A 97 5.37 -16.31 -23.71
N HIS A 98 5.01 -15.02 -23.70
CA HIS A 98 5.98 -13.91 -23.84
C HIS A 98 6.27 -13.14 -22.54
N TYR A 99 5.36 -13.16 -21.56
CA TYR A 99 5.53 -12.43 -20.29
C TYR A 99 5.13 -13.32 -19.10
N THR A 100 6.11 -13.82 -18.35
CA THR A 100 5.91 -14.66 -17.18
C THR A 100 6.11 -13.85 -15.89
N PHE A 101 5.56 -14.33 -14.77
CA PHE A 101 5.78 -13.73 -13.45
C PHE A 101 7.27 -13.54 -13.13
N ILE A 102 8.11 -14.51 -13.49
CA ILE A 102 9.58 -14.43 -13.35
C ILE A 102 10.18 -13.34 -14.25
N GLY A 103 9.62 -13.12 -15.44
CA GLY A 103 10.01 -12.01 -16.33
C GLY A 103 9.72 -10.64 -15.73
N HIS A 104 8.60 -10.48 -15.03
CA HIS A 104 8.28 -9.25 -14.30
C HIS A 104 9.18 -9.06 -13.08
N LEU A 105 9.49 -10.15 -12.37
CA LEU A 105 10.37 -10.12 -11.19
C LEU A 105 11.79 -9.64 -11.51
N LYS A 106 12.25 -9.82 -12.76
CA LYS A 106 13.52 -9.24 -13.25
C LYS A 106 13.52 -7.71 -13.22
N TRP A 107 12.35 -7.07 -13.35
CA TRP A 107 12.19 -5.62 -13.33
C TRP A 107 11.84 -5.08 -11.95
N THR A 108 11.62 -5.94 -10.95
CA THR A 108 11.39 -5.53 -9.55
C THR A 108 12.44 -4.55 -9.01
N PRO A 109 13.75 -4.64 -9.34
CA PRO A 109 14.71 -3.62 -8.91
C PRO A 109 14.42 -2.23 -9.52
N ALA A 110 14.06 -2.17 -10.80
CA ALA A 110 13.72 -0.92 -11.46
C ALA A 110 12.39 -0.34 -10.96
N ILE A 111 11.40 -1.19 -10.69
CA ILE A 111 10.11 -0.78 -10.12
C ILE A 111 10.30 -0.32 -8.66
N GLY A 112 11.15 -1.02 -7.90
CA GLY A 112 11.56 -0.62 -6.55
C GLY A 112 12.28 0.73 -6.52
N LEU A 113 13.14 1.00 -7.51
CA LEU A 113 13.73 2.33 -7.70
C LEU A 113 12.67 3.38 -8.01
N GLY A 114 11.68 3.07 -8.84
CA GLY A 114 10.55 3.96 -9.10
C GLY A 114 9.73 4.28 -7.85
N TYR A 115 9.51 3.28 -6.99
CA TYR A 115 8.84 3.45 -5.71
C TYR A 115 9.65 4.32 -4.73
N ALA A 116 10.97 4.10 -4.63
CA ALA A 116 11.84 4.95 -3.83
C ALA A 116 11.89 6.39 -4.38
N ALA A 117 11.94 6.56 -5.69
CA ALA A 117 11.94 7.85 -6.35
C ALA A 117 10.62 8.61 -6.17
N SER A 118 9.47 7.92 -6.18
CA SER A 118 8.17 8.57 -5.93
C SER A 118 8.08 9.07 -4.49
N ILE A 119 8.53 8.28 -3.51
CA ILE A 119 8.61 8.70 -2.10
C ILE A 119 9.54 9.91 -1.95
N ALA A 120 10.75 9.85 -2.53
CA ALA A 120 11.71 10.96 -2.44
C ALA A 120 11.17 12.24 -3.07
N THR A 121 10.53 12.13 -4.24
CA THR A 121 9.89 13.27 -4.91
C THR A 121 8.74 13.84 -4.09
N HIS A 122 7.93 12.97 -3.48
CA HIS A 122 6.84 13.39 -2.59
C HIS A 122 7.36 14.15 -1.37
N MET A 123 8.39 13.63 -0.71
CA MET A 123 9.02 14.29 0.43
C MET A 123 9.62 15.64 0.04
N TRP A 124 10.18 15.75 -1.16
CA TRP A 124 10.77 16.99 -1.64
C TRP A 124 9.72 18.06 -1.98
N ILE A 125 8.66 17.69 -2.72
CA ILE A 125 7.60 18.62 -3.13
C ILE A 125 6.72 19.04 -1.95
N ASN A 126 6.41 18.09 -1.05
CA ASN A 126 5.50 18.33 0.08
C ASN A 126 6.26 18.61 1.38
N ALA A 127 7.53 19.00 1.33
CA ALA A 127 8.36 19.25 2.50
C ALA A 127 7.70 20.20 3.54
N GLY A 128 6.90 21.17 3.09
CA GLY A 128 6.17 22.10 3.97
C GLY A 128 4.88 21.56 4.59
N GLN A 129 4.48 20.32 4.30
CA GLN A 129 3.25 19.69 4.81
C GLN A 129 3.52 18.56 5.81
N PHE A 130 4.79 18.34 6.17
CA PHE A 130 5.22 17.27 7.07
C PHE A 130 5.31 17.73 8.52
#